data_AF-A0A4R8PTK7-F1
#
_entry.id   AF-A0A4R8PTK7-F1
#
_cell.length_a   1.000
_cell.length_b   1.000
_cell.length_c   1.000
_cell.angle_alpha   90.00
_cell.angle_beta   90.00
_cell.angle_gamma   90.00
#
_symmetry.space_group_name_H-M   'P 1'
#
loop_
_entity.id
_entity.type
_entity.pdbx_description
1 polymer ?
#
loop_
_entity_poly.entity_id
_entity_poly.type
_entity_poly.pdbx_seq_one_letter_code
_entity_poly.pdbx_strand_id
1 'polypeptide(L)'
;MAVETKNVSQISNFEVDPEDAFPSQSVRLLRTVDAARVGLTTLALVAAITILGVSADALAVYDATHVPATFLLPLWPDDFDLRPTVALVVGSSIILVANGASIVAARSQSLRERALIRSSVVVAAPAIGLVAAVVAISFFYSINASTTVDTLQSWSCRWSEVAMMSRPHFGTLCKQSKAGLYLSILMVPIQTIILGAGGYQTMLEMNLSRTAGVVQERRKSGSPAPSSVRDIEGEAR
;
A
#
# COMPACT_ATOMS: atom_id res chain seq x y z
N MET A 1 79.57 8.45 7.85
CA MET A 1 79.46 7.12 7.21
C MET A 1 78.08 7.03 6.58
N ALA A 2 78.03 6.56 5.34
CA ALA A 2 76.86 6.54 4.47
C ALA A 2 75.73 5.63 4.98
N VAL A 3 74.47 5.90 4.59
CA VAL A 3 73.76 5.19 3.50
C VAL A 3 72.28 5.63 3.48
N GLU A 4 71.88 5.97 2.27
CA GLU A 4 70.57 6.22 1.68
C GLU A 4 69.48 5.17 1.99
N THR A 5 68.21 5.59 1.97
CA THR A 5 66.98 4.87 1.54
C THR A 5 65.78 5.46 2.29
N LYS A 6 64.58 5.63 1.77
CA LYS A 6 63.92 5.43 0.47
C LYS A 6 62.49 5.91 0.73
N ASN A 7 61.87 6.58 -0.23
CA ASN A 7 60.43 6.88 -0.21
C ASN A 7 59.64 5.65 0.24
N VAL A 8 58.89 5.76 1.34
CA VAL A 8 57.74 4.92 1.62
C VAL A 8 56.54 5.84 1.60
N SER A 9 55.97 5.92 0.40
CA SER A 9 54.57 6.25 0.13
C SER A 9 53.67 6.01 1.34
N GLN A 10 53.10 7.09 1.89
CA GLN A 10 51.86 7.03 2.67
C GLN A 10 50.75 6.53 1.74
N ILE A 11 50.67 5.21 1.59
CA ILE A 11 49.41 4.55 1.24
C ILE A 11 48.67 4.50 2.57
N SER A 12 47.89 5.54 2.84
CA SER A 12 46.79 5.46 3.79
C SER A 12 45.91 4.32 3.29
N ASN A 13 46.04 3.15 3.91
CA ASN A 13 45.08 2.07 3.81
C ASN A 13 43.74 2.65 4.26
N PHE A 14 42.95 3.11 3.30
CA PHE A 14 41.51 3.24 3.42
C PHE A 14 40.98 1.81 3.43
N GLU A 15 41.22 1.12 4.55
CA GLU A 15 40.48 -0.08 4.91
C GLU A 15 39.05 0.41 5.16
N VAL A 16 38.29 0.54 4.08
CA VAL A 16 36.83 0.57 4.17
C VAL A 16 36.49 -0.79 4.70
N ASP A 17 36.20 -0.84 5.98
CA ASP A 17 35.54 -1.99 6.57
C ASP A 17 34.30 -2.25 5.70
N PRO A 18 34.24 -3.37 4.94
CA PRO A 18 33.11 -3.63 4.07
C PRO A 18 31.81 -3.70 4.89
N GLU A 19 31.88 -3.90 6.21
CA GLU A 19 30.73 -3.91 7.12
C GLU A 19 30.04 -2.55 7.32
N ASP A 20 30.71 -1.41 7.08
CA ASP A 20 30.10 -0.07 7.24
C ASP A 20 29.50 0.52 5.95
N ALA A 21 29.88 0.00 4.78
CA ALA A 21 29.34 0.47 3.50
C ALA A 21 27.91 -0.07 3.22
N PHE A 22 27.64 -1.33 3.56
CA PHE A 22 26.33 -1.99 3.40
C PHE A 22 25.17 -1.37 4.20
N PRO A 23 25.31 -0.97 5.48
CA PRO A 23 24.21 -0.37 6.23
C PRO A 23 23.77 0.97 5.65
N SER A 24 24.71 1.79 5.12
CA SER A 24 24.39 3.12 4.60
C SER A 24 23.52 3.09 3.33
N GLN A 25 23.78 2.18 2.40
CA GLN A 25 23.00 2.03 1.17
C GLN A 25 21.62 1.44 1.44
N SER A 26 21.55 0.43 2.31
CA SER A 26 20.29 -0.21 2.72
C SER A 26 19.33 0.78 3.40
N VAL A 27 19.87 1.67 4.25
CA VAL A 27 19.09 2.73 4.91
C VAL A 27 18.57 3.76 3.90
N ARG A 28 19.37 4.15 2.90
CA ARG A 28 18.92 5.06 1.82
C ARG A 28 17.80 4.41 1.01
N LEU A 29 17.96 3.13 0.66
CA LEU A 29 16.97 2.37 -0.11
C LEU A 29 15.67 2.16 0.69
N LEU A 30 15.75 1.84 1.98
CA LEU A 30 14.58 1.77 2.86
C LEU A 30 13.81 3.09 2.88
N ARG A 31 14.51 4.22 2.97
CA ARG A 31 13.89 5.56 3.01
C ARG A 31 13.23 5.93 1.67
N THR A 32 13.84 5.60 0.53
CA THR A 32 13.23 5.85 -0.78
C THR A 32 12.02 4.95 -1.02
N VAL A 33 12.09 3.68 -0.65
CA VAL A 33 10.96 2.74 -0.72
C VAL A 33 9.82 3.20 0.20
N ASP A 34 10.13 3.68 1.40
CA ASP A 34 9.11 4.19 2.34
C ASP A 34 8.42 5.44 1.79
N ALA A 35 9.19 6.40 1.27
CA ALA A 35 8.64 7.60 0.65
C ALA A 35 7.77 7.26 -0.58
N ALA A 36 8.23 6.37 -1.44
CA ALA A 36 7.48 5.91 -2.60
C ALA A 36 6.18 5.22 -2.18
N ARG A 37 6.24 4.34 -1.18
CA ARG A 37 5.08 3.63 -0.63
C ARG A 37 4.05 4.59 -0.01
N VAL A 38 4.50 5.59 0.74
CA VAL A 38 3.62 6.64 1.27
C VAL A 38 2.99 7.45 0.13
N GLY A 39 3.77 7.79 -0.91
CA GLY A 39 3.25 8.44 -2.10
C GLY A 39 2.17 7.62 -2.79
N LEU A 40 2.41 6.34 -3.04
CA LEU A 40 1.43 5.44 -3.66
C LEU A 40 0.18 5.25 -2.79
N THR A 41 0.30 5.15 -1.46
CA THR A 41 -0.87 5.06 -0.57
C THR A 41 -1.70 6.34 -0.56
N THR A 42 -1.07 7.51 -0.65
CA THR A 42 -1.83 8.77 -0.81
C THR A 42 -2.54 8.84 -2.16
N LEU A 43 -1.89 8.42 -3.25
CA LEU A 43 -2.52 8.33 -4.56
C LEU A 43 -3.70 7.36 -4.55
N ALA A 44 -3.53 6.20 -3.90
CA ALA A 44 -4.58 5.22 -3.70
C ALA A 44 -5.78 5.78 -2.94
N LEU A 45 -5.53 6.56 -1.88
CA LEU A 45 -6.57 7.20 -1.10
C LEU A 45 -7.38 8.19 -1.95
N VAL A 46 -6.71 9.05 -2.72
CA VAL A 46 -7.36 10.01 -3.61
C VAL A 46 -8.19 9.30 -4.68
N ALA A 47 -7.64 8.24 -5.29
CA ALA A 47 -8.37 7.42 -6.26
C ALA A 47 -9.59 6.72 -5.63
N ALA A 48 -9.49 6.24 -4.40
CA ALA A 48 -10.62 5.63 -3.70
C ALA A 48 -11.74 6.64 -3.42
N ILE A 49 -11.39 7.87 -3.02
CA ILE A 49 -12.36 8.95 -2.81
C ILE A 49 -13.09 9.29 -4.12
N THR A 50 -12.37 9.38 -5.25
CA THR A 50 -12.99 9.70 -6.53
C THR A 50 -13.90 8.57 -7.02
N ILE A 51 -13.47 7.30 -6.90
CA ILE A 51 -14.30 6.13 -7.23
C ILE A 51 -15.57 6.13 -6.38
N LEU A 52 -15.44 6.33 -5.06
CA LEU A 52 -16.57 6.36 -4.13
C LEU A 52 -17.53 7.49 -4.51
N GLY A 53 -17.02 8.68 -4.80
CA GLY A 53 -17.82 9.84 -5.18
C GLY A 53 -18.62 9.61 -6.46
N VAL A 54 -17.98 9.13 -7.54
CA VAL A 54 -18.67 8.91 -8.82
C VAL A 54 -19.68 7.76 -8.76
N SER A 55 -19.38 6.70 -8.02
CA SER A 55 -20.28 5.55 -7.86
C SER A 55 -21.45 5.85 -6.93
N ALA A 56 -21.22 6.62 -5.86
CA ALA A 56 -22.29 7.08 -4.97
C ALA A 56 -23.22 8.09 -5.64
N ASP A 57 -22.69 9.04 -6.42
CA ASP A 57 -23.51 9.99 -7.21
C ASP A 57 -24.40 9.24 -8.21
N ALA A 58 -23.84 8.26 -8.92
CA ALA A 58 -24.60 7.42 -9.85
C ALA A 58 -25.74 6.66 -9.15
N LEU A 59 -25.48 6.09 -7.97
CA LEU A 59 -26.49 5.37 -7.19
C LEU A 59 -27.56 6.31 -6.60
N ALA A 60 -27.16 7.50 -6.16
CA ALA A 60 -28.09 8.52 -5.67
C ALA A 60 -29.00 9.04 -6.77
N VAL A 61 -28.49 9.20 -8.00
CA VAL A 61 -29.31 9.57 -9.16
C VAL A 61 -30.27 8.46 -9.53
N TYR A 62 -29.83 7.19 -9.50
CA TYR A 62 -30.72 6.05 -9.71
C TYR A 62 -31.87 6.06 -8.68
N ASP A 63 -31.56 6.13 -7.39
CA ASP A 63 -32.56 6.12 -6.32
C ASP A 63 -33.55 7.28 -6.44
N ALA A 64 -33.07 8.47 -6.81
CA ALA A 64 -33.91 9.66 -6.97
C ALA A 64 -34.78 9.66 -8.25
N THR A 65 -34.46 8.84 -9.25
CA THR A 65 -35.15 8.85 -10.57
C THR A 65 -35.79 7.51 -10.91
N HIS A 66 -35.55 6.49 -10.09
CA HIS A 66 -36.18 5.19 -10.21
C HIS A 66 -37.66 5.29 -9.84
N VAL A 67 -38.51 4.80 -10.73
CA VAL A 67 -39.95 4.67 -10.52
C VAL A 67 -40.35 3.22 -10.69
N PRO A 68 -41.27 2.69 -9.86
CA PRO A 68 -41.73 1.32 -9.97
C PRO A 68 -42.32 1.00 -11.35
N ALA A 69 -42.21 -0.26 -11.77
CA ALA A 69 -42.76 -0.79 -13.03
C ALA A 69 -44.27 -0.55 -13.25
N THR A 70 -45.00 -0.17 -12.20
CA THR A 70 -46.42 0.21 -12.28
C THR A 70 -46.66 1.54 -12.97
N PHE A 71 -45.62 2.35 -13.17
CA PHE A 71 -45.69 3.59 -13.93
C PHE A 71 -45.45 3.31 -15.43
N LEU A 72 -46.22 3.97 -16.30
CA LEU A 72 -46.23 3.71 -17.76
C LEU A 72 -44.95 4.13 -18.51
N LEU A 73 -44.02 4.84 -17.85
CA LEU A 73 -42.73 5.26 -18.42
C LEU A 73 -41.59 5.04 -17.40
N PRO A 74 -41.16 3.80 -17.16
CA PRO A 74 -39.97 3.54 -16.37
C PRO A 74 -38.74 4.01 -17.15
N LEU A 75 -37.97 4.92 -16.54
CA LEU A 75 -36.75 5.47 -17.13
C LEU A 75 -35.58 4.47 -17.10
N TRP A 76 -35.66 3.51 -16.18
CA TRP A 76 -34.70 2.45 -15.95
C TRP A 76 -35.36 1.10 -16.27
N PRO A 77 -34.60 0.11 -16.79
CA PRO A 77 -35.12 -1.25 -16.98
C PRO A 77 -35.52 -1.90 -15.66
N ASP A 78 -36.51 -2.80 -15.69
CA ASP A 78 -36.94 -3.55 -14.50
C ASP A 78 -35.87 -4.55 -14.01
N ASP A 79 -35.18 -5.21 -14.94
CA ASP A 79 -34.07 -6.14 -14.65
C ASP A 79 -32.72 -5.39 -14.65
N PHE A 80 -32.50 -4.59 -13.60
CA PHE A 80 -31.28 -3.79 -13.46
C PHE A 80 -30.30 -4.39 -12.45
N ASP A 81 -29.06 -4.66 -12.86
CA ASP A 81 -28.04 -5.16 -11.93
C ASP A 81 -27.20 -4.01 -11.36
N LEU A 82 -27.49 -3.67 -10.10
CA LEU A 82 -26.76 -2.67 -9.33
C LEU A 82 -25.51 -3.24 -8.64
N ARG A 83 -25.33 -4.57 -8.60
CA ARG A 83 -24.24 -5.21 -7.85
C ARG A 83 -22.85 -4.72 -8.27
N PRO A 84 -22.54 -4.46 -9.56
CA PRO A 84 -21.24 -3.91 -9.94
C PRO A 84 -20.97 -2.54 -9.32
N THR A 85 -21.96 -1.63 -9.35
CA THR A 85 -21.84 -0.29 -8.77
C THR A 85 -21.76 -0.34 -7.25
N VAL A 86 -22.55 -1.20 -6.60
CA VAL A 86 -22.48 -1.41 -5.15
C VAL A 86 -21.13 -1.98 -4.75
N ALA A 87 -20.57 -2.92 -5.52
CA ALA A 87 -19.23 -3.46 -5.26
C ALA A 87 -18.14 -2.37 -5.37
N LEU A 88 -18.26 -1.44 -6.32
CA LEU A 88 -17.38 -0.26 -6.43
C LEU A 88 -17.49 0.65 -5.20
N VAL A 89 -18.70 0.94 -4.72
CA VAL A 89 -18.93 1.75 -3.50
C VAL A 89 -18.33 1.07 -2.27
N VAL A 90 -18.67 -0.20 -2.05
CA VAL A 90 -18.17 -0.95 -0.89
C VAL A 90 -16.66 -1.11 -0.96
N GLY A 91 -16.11 -1.52 -2.11
CA GLY A 91 -14.68 -1.70 -2.30
C GLY A 91 -13.89 -0.42 -2.09
N SER A 92 -14.33 0.69 -2.69
CA SER A 92 -13.68 2.00 -2.51
C SER A 92 -13.77 2.51 -1.07
N SER A 93 -14.86 2.27 -0.35
CA SER A 93 -14.98 2.62 1.07
C SER A 93 -13.97 1.87 1.95
N ILE A 94 -13.76 0.57 1.69
CA ILE A 94 -12.77 -0.26 2.40
C ILE A 94 -11.36 0.26 2.12
N ILE A 95 -11.04 0.52 0.85
CA ILE A 95 -9.72 1.05 0.43
C ILE A 95 -9.47 2.41 1.07
N LEU A 96 -10.48 3.27 1.14
CA LEU A 96 -10.40 4.60 1.75
C LEU A 96 -10.08 4.50 3.24
N VAL A 97 -10.83 3.68 3.99
CA VAL A 97 -10.60 3.50 5.43
C VAL A 97 -9.24 2.85 5.69
N ALA A 98 -8.87 1.81 4.95
CA ALA A 98 -7.61 1.09 5.12
C ALA A 98 -6.39 1.98 4.84
N ASN A 99 -6.37 2.69 3.70
CA ASN A 99 -5.27 3.60 3.37
C ASN A 99 -5.24 4.82 4.28
N GLY A 100 -6.41 5.35 4.66
CA GLY A 100 -6.52 6.43 5.64
C GLY A 100 -5.89 6.04 6.98
N ALA A 101 -6.25 4.87 7.51
CA ALA A 101 -5.65 4.32 8.73
C ALA A 101 -4.13 4.12 8.59
N SER A 102 -3.66 3.62 7.45
CA SER A 102 -2.22 3.45 7.20
C SER A 102 -1.47 4.79 7.21
N ILE A 103 -2.04 5.85 6.63
CA ILE A 103 -1.42 7.18 6.63
C ILE A 103 -1.40 7.77 8.05
N VAL A 104 -2.51 7.66 8.79
CA VAL A 104 -2.58 8.10 10.19
C VAL A 104 -1.55 7.36 11.04
N ALA A 105 -1.43 6.04 10.87
CA ALA A 105 -0.44 5.23 11.56
C ALA A 105 1.00 5.68 11.25
N ALA A 106 1.29 6.01 9.98
CA ALA A 106 2.62 6.51 9.57
C ALA A 106 2.97 7.88 10.17
N ARG A 107 1.98 8.74 10.41
CA ARG A 107 2.17 10.09 10.98
C ARG A 107 2.19 10.12 12.51
N SER A 108 1.55 9.17 13.16
CA SER A 108 1.45 9.15 14.62
C SER A 108 2.81 8.83 15.28
N GLN A 109 3.28 9.72 16.14
CA GLN A 109 4.50 9.50 16.94
C GLN A 109 4.32 8.37 17.95
N SER A 110 3.12 8.22 18.51
CA SER A 110 2.80 7.15 19.48
C SER A 110 2.92 5.73 18.88
N LEU A 111 2.61 5.54 17.59
CA LEU A 111 2.80 4.24 16.93
C LEU A 111 4.21 4.06 16.36
N ARG A 112 5.04 5.11 16.35
CA ARG A 112 6.45 5.01 15.93
C ARG A 112 7.26 4.14 16.89
N GLU A 113 6.90 4.15 18.17
CA GLU A 113 7.51 3.31 19.21
C GLU A 113 7.07 1.84 19.12
N ARG A 114 5.92 1.57 18.50
CA ARG A 114 5.36 0.21 18.33
C ARG A 114 5.58 -0.31 16.92
N ALA A 115 6.85 -0.54 16.56
CA ALA A 115 7.26 -0.97 15.22
C ALA A 115 6.48 -2.18 14.67
N LEU A 116 6.13 -3.15 15.53
CA LEU A 116 5.33 -4.32 15.14
C LEU A 116 3.90 -3.98 14.71
N ILE A 117 3.25 -3.01 15.38
CA ILE A 117 1.88 -2.58 15.04
C ILE A 117 1.90 -1.72 13.78
N ARG A 118 2.91 -0.86 13.64
CA ARG A 118 3.10 -0.08 12.41
C ARG A 118 3.30 -1.01 11.22
N SER A 119 4.17 -2.00 11.36
CA SER A 119 4.49 -2.99 10.32
C SER A 119 3.28 -3.83 9.91
N SER A 120 2.45 -4.27 10.87
CA SER A 120 1.23 -5.04 10.55
C SER A 120 0.18 -4.21 9.82
N VAL A 121 -0.06 -2.95 10.24
CA VAL A 121 -1.00 -2.05 9.55
C VAL A 121 -0.55 -1.76 8.12
N VAL A 122 0.77 -1.61 7.95
CA VAL A 122 1.43 -1.34 6.67
C VAL A 122 1.21 -2.46 5.64
N VAL A 123 1.11 -3.71 6.08
CA VAL A 123 0.88 -4.87 5.20
C VAL A 123 -0.60 -5.23 5.09
N ALA A 124 -1.35 -5.14 6.20
CA ALA A 124 -2.75 -5.51 6.24
C ALA A 124 -3.63 -4.58 5.40
N ALA A 125 -3.38 -3.26 5.44
CA ALA A 125 -4.16 -2.28 4.69
C ALA A 125 -4.14 -2.53 3.16
N PRO A 126 -2.98 -2.67 2.48
CA PRO A 126 -2.95 -2.96 1.06
C PRO A 126 -3.40 -4.39 0.72
N ALA A 127 -3.28 -5.37 1.64
CA ALA A 127 -3.82 -6.70 1.40
C ALA A 127 -5.36 -6.69 1.36
N ILE A 128 -6.00 -6.05 2.33
CA ILE A 128 -7.46 -5.89 2.36
C ILE A 128 -7.93 -5.10 1.14
N GLY A 129 -7.22 -4.02 0.78
CA GLY A 129 -7.54 -3.22 -0.38
C GLY A 129 -7.39 -3.96 -1.71
N LEU A 130 -6.38 -4.85 -1.84
CA LEU A 130 -6.21 -5.72 -3.00
C LEU A 130 -7.39 -6.69 -3.13
N VAL A 131 -7.80 -7.35 -2.05
CA VAL A 131 -8.95 -8.27 -2.05
C VAL A 131 -10.21 -7.52 -2.46
N ALA A 132 -10.45 -6.35 -1.88
CA ALA A 132 -11.60 -5.51 -2.22
C ALA A 132 -11.61 -5.10 -3.71
N ALA A 133 -10.46 -4.72 -4.26
CA ALA A 133 -10.34 -4.35 -5.67
C ALA A 133 -10.57 -5.54 -6.61
N VAL A 134 -10.01 -6.72 -6.29
CA VAL A 134 -10.21 -7.95 -7.06
C VAL A 134 -11.69 -8.33 -7.06
N VAL A 135 -12.34 -8.34 -5.89
CA VAL A 135 -13.76 -8.66 -5.77
C VAL A 135 -14.61 -7.69 -6.61
N ALA A 136 -14.36 -6.38 -6.52
CA ALA A 136 -15.10 -5.38 -7.30
C ALA A 136 -14.97 -5.62 -8.82
N ILE A 137 -13.75 -5.90 -9.30
CA ILE A 137 -13.49 -6.18 -10.71
C ILE A 137 -14.15 -7.51 -11.14
N SER A 138 -14.08 -8.55 -10.31
CA SER A 138 -14.73 -9.82 -10.59
C SER A 138 -16.25 -9.67 -10.73
N PHE A 139 -16.89 -8.90 -9.85
CA PHE A 139 -18.32 -8.60 -9.99
C PHE A 139 -18.61 -7.80 -11.25
N PHE A 140 -17.79 -6.80 -11.58
CA PHE A 140 -17.98 -6.01 -12.79
C PHE A 140 -17.90 -6.88 -14.05
N TYR A 141 -16.85 -7.67 -14.22
CA TYR A 141 -16.67 -8.48 -15.43
C TYR A 141 -17.59 -9.69 -15.51
N SER A 142 -17.96 -10.31 -14.37
CA SER A 142 -18.91 -11.43 -14.39
C SER A 142 -20.32 -10.98 -14.79
N ILE A 143 -20.76 -9.81 -14.31
CA ILE A 143 -22.10 -9.29 -14.57
C ILE A 143 -22.15 -8.58 -15.92
N ASN A 144 -21.13 -7.79 -16.28
CA ASN A 144 -21.05 -7.13 -17.58
C ASN A 144 -20.84 -8.11 -18.75
N ALA A 145 -20.51 -9.38 -18.50
CA ALA A 145 -20.51 -10.42 -19.53
C ALA A 145 -21.93 -10.89 -19.89
N SER A 146 -22.93 -10.56 -19.08
CA SER A 146 -24.33 -10.88 -19.36
C SER A 146 -24.85 -10.03 -20.51
N THR A 147 -25.44 -10.66 -21.52
CA THR A 147 -26.11 -9.99 -22.65
C THR A 147 -27.59 -9.71 -22.37
N THR A 148 -28.11 -10.18 -21.24
CA THR A 148 -29.54 -10.12 -20.91
C THR A 148 -29.89 -9.13 -19.82
N VAL A 149 -28.92 -8.62 -19.07
CA VAL A 149 -29.14 -7.74 -17.91
C VAL A 149 -28.33 -6.46 -18.07
N ASP A 150 -29.00 -5.31 -18.03
CA ASP A 150 -28.35 -4.02 -18.11
C ASP A 150 -27.82 -3.57 -16.73
N THR A 151 -26.65 -2.93 -16.74
CA THR A 151 -26.03 -2.31 -15.57
C THR A 151 -26.16 -0.79 -15.64
N LEU A 152 -25.91 -0.10 -14.52
CA LEU A 152 -25.90 1.37 -14.46
C LEU A 152 -24.94 1.98 -15.49
N GLN A 153 -23.80 1.34 -15.73
CA GLN A 153 -22.85 1.78 -16.73
C GLN A 153 -23.32 1.50 -18.16
N SER A 154 -23.77 0.28 -18.49
CA SER A 154 -24.18 -0.07 -19.86
C SER A 154 -25.37 0.78 -20.30
N TRP A 155 -26.36 0.94 -19.43
CA TRP A 155 -27.57 1.72 -19.70
C TRP A 155 -27.27 3.21 -19.87
N SER A 156 -26.55 3.82 -18.91
CA SER A 156 -26.22 5.26 -19.02
C SER A 156 -25.37 5.56 -20.25
N CYS A 157 -24.49 4.64 -20.67
CA CYS A 157 -23.72 4.81 -21.89
C CYS A 157 -24.53 4.58 -23.17
N ARG A 158 -25.50 3.65 -23.16
CA ARG A 158 -26.41 3.43 -24.29
C ARG A 158 -27.24 4.68 -24.63
N TRP A 159 -27.67 5.41 -23.62
CA TRP A 159 -28.47 6.63 -23.75
C TRP A 159 -27.66 7.92 -23.62
N SER A 160 -26.32 7.84 -23.73
CA SER A 160 -25.44 8.98 -23.50
C SER A 160 -25.63 10.16 -24.48
N GLU A 161 -26.08 9.86 -25.69
CA GLU A 161 -26.36 10.86 -26.74
C GLU A 161 -27.73 11.55 -26.56
N VAL A 162 -28.59 11.04 -25.67
CA VAL A 162 -29.89 11.66 -25.40
C VAL A 162 -29.71 12.83 -24.43
N ALA A 163 -29.89 14.04 -24.94
CA ALA A 163 -29.85 15.26 -24.15
C ALA A 163 -31.09 15.35 -23.23
N MET A 164 -30.86 15.18 -21.93
CA MET A 164 -31.88 15.37 -20.89
C MET A 164 -31.76 16.77 -20.28
N MET A 165 -32.89 17.49 -20.20
CA MET A 165 -32.97 18.82 -19.56
C MET A 165 -33.12 18.75 -18.04
N SER A 166 -33.46 17.56 -17.52
CA SER A 166 -33.56 17.25 -16.09
C SER A 166 -32.72 16.01 -15.77
N ARG A 167 -32.43 15.76 -14.49
CA ARG A 167 -31.77 14.51 -14.10
C ARG A 167 -32.63 13.31 -14.51
N PRO A 168 -32.02 12.18 -14.93
CA PRO A 168 -30.59 11.89 -15.01
C PRO A 168 -29.93 12.39 -16.31
N HIS A 169 -28.72 12.95 -16.19
CA HIS A 169 -27.90 13.33 -17.36
C HIS A 169 -27.04 12.15 -17.82
N PHE A 170 -27.60 11.25 -18.65
CA PHE A 170 -26.96 9.99 -19.03
C PHE A 170 -25.54 10.12 -19.58
N GLY A 171 -25.26 11.15 -20.39
CA GLY A 171 -23.90 11.40 -20.89
C GLY A 171 -22.87 11.66 -19.77
N THR A 172 -23.25 12.37 -18.73
CA THR A 172 -22.40 12.62 -17.55
C THR A 172 -22.24 11.35 -16.72
N LEU A 173 -23.33 10.62 -16.46
CA LEU A 173 -23.29 9.35 -15.71
C LEU A 173 -22.42 8.31 -16.42
N CYS A 174 -22.46 8.22 -17.75
CA CYS A 174 -21.60 7.31 -18.52
C CYS A 174 -20.12 7.66 -18.33
N LYS A 175 -19.75 8.94 -18.43
CA LYS A 175 -18.36 9.39 -18.23
C LYS A 175 -17.87 9.15 -16.81
N GLN A 176 -18.69 9.46 -15.81
CA GLN A 176 -18.40 9.21 -14.39
C GLN A 176 -18.24 7.71 -14.11
N SER A 177 -19.13 6.87 -14.62
CA SER A 177 -19.08 5.41 -14.44
C SER A 177 -17.83 4.81 -15.08
N LYS A 178 -17.48 5.23 -16.31
CA LYS A 178 -16.22 4.85 -16.97
C LYS A 178 -15.00 5.28 -16.17
N ALA A 179 -14.99 6.50 -15.63
CA ALA A 179 -13.89 6.97 -14.80
C ALA A 179 -13.73 6.13 -13.53
N GLY A 180 -14.83 5.82 -12.83
CA GLY A 180 -14.83 4.94 -11.66
C GLY A 180 -14.31 3.54 -11.99
N LEU A 181 -14.74 2.97 -13.12
CA LEU A 181 -14.23 1.70 -13.61
C LEU A 181 -12.71 1.74 -13.85
N TYR A 182 -12.22 2.68 -14.66
CA TYR A 182 -10.79 2.73 -15.02
C TYR A 182 -9.90 2.95 -13.79
N LEU A 183 -10.34 3.78 -12.85
CA LEU A 183 -9.63 3.98 -11.58
C LEU A 183 -9.62 2.71 -10.72
N SER A 184 -10.72 1.94 -10.71
CA SER A 184 -10.79 0.67 -9.99
C SER A 184 -9.83 -0.39 -10.58
N ILE A 185 -9.69 -0.44 -11.91
CA ILE A 185 -8.73 -1.30 -12.59
C ILE A 185 -7.29 -0.90 -12.25
N LEU A 186 -6.99 0.41 -12.28
CA LEU A 186 -5.69 0.96 -11.89
C LEU A 186 -5.37 0.70 -10.41
N MET A 187 -6.40 0.56 -9.56
CA MET A 187 -6.19 0.30 -8.13
C MET A 187 -5.51 -1.04 -7.87
N VAL A 188 -5.76 -2.07 -8.68
CA VAL A 188 -5.13 -3.39 -8.51
C VAL A 188 -3.60 -3.31 -8.54
N PRO A 189 -2.94 -2.89 -9.64
CA PRO A 189 -1.48 -2.84 -9.67
C PRO A 189 -0.89 -1.91 -8.61
N ILE A 190 -1.56 -0.81 -8.28
CA ILE A 190 -1.11 0.10 -7.21
C ILE A 190 -1.09 -0.63 -5.86
N GLN A 191 -2.16 -1.34 -5.51
CA GLN A 191 -2.24 -2.13 -4.27
C GLN A 191 -1.15 -3.21 -4.23
N THR A 192 -0.89 -3.89 -5.36
CA THR A 192 0.15 -4.92 -5.45
C THR A 192 1.54 -4.34 -5.21
N ILE A 193 1.84 -3.16 -5.79
CA ILE A 193 3.13 -2.48 -5.59
C ILE A 193 3.28 -2.04 -4.13
N ILE A 194 2.24 -1.46 -3.52
CA ILE A 194 2.27 -1.04 -2.11
C ILE A 194 2.50 -2.24 -1.19
N LEU A 195 1.82 -3.36 -1.45
CA LEU A 195 1.96 -4.60 -0.69
C LEU A 195 3.37 -5.18 -0.83
N GLY A 196 3.89 -5.26 -2.06
CA GLY A 196 5.24 -5.75 -2.34
C GLY A 196 6.33 -4.89 -1.68
N ALA A 197 6.21 -3.56 -1.77
CA ALA A 197 7.13 -2.62 -1.13
C ALA A 197 7.09 -2.76 0.41
N GLY A 198 5.89 -2.85 1.00
CA GLY A 198 5.73 -3.05 2.44
C GLY A 198 6.31 -4.40 2.89
N GLY A 199 5.99 -5.48 2.19
CA GLY A 199 6.54 -6.81 2.46
C GLY A 199 8.06 -6.85 2.40
N TYR A 200 8.66 -6.23 1.38
CA TYR A 200 10.11 -6.14 1.23
C TYR A 200 10.77 -5.40 2.40
N GLN A 201 10.19 -4.28 2.85
CA GLN A 201 10.67 -3.55 4.03
C GLN A 201 10.66 -4.43 5.29
N THR A 202 9.54 -5.12 5.56
CA THR A 202 9.42 -5.97 6.75
C THR A 202 10.40 -7.14 6.73
N MET A 203 10.62 -7.75 5.56
CA MET A 203 11.57 -8.84 5.41
C MET A 203 13.02 -8.36 5.64
N LEU A 204 13.38 -7.17 5.13
CA LEU A 204 14.72 -6.61 5.32
C LEU A 204 14.98 -6.26 6.79
N GLU A 205 14.01 -5.63 7.47
CA GLU A 205 14.09 -5.34 8.90
C GLU A 205 14.26 -6.62 9.74
N MET A 206 13.51 -7.67 9.40
CA MET A 206 13.58 -8.95 10.11
C MET A 206 14.93 -9.65 9.89
N ASN A 207 15.47 -9.62 8.67
CA ASN A 207 16.78 -10.18 8.35
C ASN A 207 17.91 -9.45 9.10
N LEU A 208 17.90 -8.11 9.11
CA LEU A 208 18.88 -7.31 9.85
C LEU A 208 18.82 -7.56 11.36
N SER A 209 17.61 -7.62 11.93
CA SER A 209 17.39 -7.90 13.35
C SER A 209 17.90 -9.29 13.73
N ARG A 210 17.70 -10.28 12.86
CA ARG A 210 18.17 -11.66 13.06
C ARG A 210 19.70 -11.73 13.05
N THR A 211 20.35 -11.08 12.10
CA THR A 211 21.83 -11.02 12.02
C THR A 211 22.42 -10.32 13.24
N ALA A 212 21.84 -9.18 13.65
CA ALA A 212 22.28 -8.46 14.85
C ALA A 212 22.13 -9.31 16.13
N GLY A 213 21.03 -10.07 16.27
CA GLY A 213 20.82 -10.97 17.39
C GLY A 213 21.88 -12.09 17.49
N VAL A 214 22.25 -12.68 16.35
CA VAL A 214 23.29 -13.72 16.30
C VAL A 214 24.67 -13.17 16.68
N VAL A 215 25.02 -11.97 16.22
CA VAL A 215 26.28 -11.31 16.58
C VAL A 215 26.33 -10.99 18.09
N GLN A 216 25.23 -10.49 18.64
CA GLN A 216 25.08 -10.20 20.07
C GLN A 216 25.26 -11.47 20.93
N GLU A 217 24.66 -12.59 20.53
CA GLU A 217 24.84 -13.89 21.21
C GLU A 217 26.28 -14.38 21.14
N ARG A 218 26.93 -14.31 19.96
CA ARG A 218 28.35 -14.67 19.81
C ARG A 218 29.24 -13.82 20.71
N ARG A 219 28.97 -12.52 20.82
CA ARG A 219 29.75 -11.59 21.65
C ARG A 219 29.60 -11.89 23.14
N LYS A 220 28.43 -12.33 23.59
CA LYS A 220 28.22 -12.82 24.97
C LYS A 220 28.89 -14.17 25.23
N SER A 221 28.86 -15.08 24.26
CA SER A 221 29.49 -16.41 24.41
C SER A 221 31.01 -16.41 24.28
N GLY A 222 31.59 -15.40 23.62
CA GLY A 222 33.02 -15.27 23.36
C GLY A 222 33.79 -14.36 24.33
N SER A 223 33.22 -13.98 25.48
CA SER A 223 33.92 -13.19 26.49
C SER A 223 34.40 -14.09 27.63
N PRO A 224 35.69 -14.51 27.67
CA PRO A 224 36.26 -15.06 28.89
C PRO A 224 36.42 -13.90 29.88
N ALA A 225 35.80 -14.03 31.05
CA ALA A 225 36.11 -13.16 32.17
C ALA A 225 37.61 -13.29 32.47
N PRO A 226 38.38 -12.19 32.54
CA PRO A 226 39.75 -12.28 33.02
C PRO A 226 39.70 -12.72 34.49
N SER A 227 40.13 -13.96 34.75
CA SER A 227 40.43 -14.44 36.08
C SER A 227 41.56 -13.57 36.63
N SER A 228 41.22 -12.69 37.57
CA SER A 228 42.21 -12.00 38.40
C SER A 228 42.91 -13.03 39.27
N VAL A 229 44.02 -13.58 38.76
CA VAL A 229 45.04 -14.27 39.55
C VAL A 229 45.61 -13.24 40.52
N ARG A 230 45.24 -13.34 41.80
CA ARG A 230 45.94 -12.71 42.91
C ARG A 230 46.66 -13.83 43.67
N ASP A 231 47.81 -14.22 43.13
CA ASP A 231 48.88 -14.81 43.93
C ASP A 231 49.91 -13.70 44.13
N ILE A 232 49.92 -13.13 45.34
CA ILE A 232 51.13 -12.48 45.87
C ILE A 232 51.49 -13.26 47.12
N GLU A 233 52.46 -14.13 46.88
CA GLU A 233 53.45 -14.67 47.81
C GLU A 233 53.66 -13.78 49.05
N GLY A 234 53.45 -14.37 50.22
CA GLY A 234 53.68 -13.75 51.52
C GLY A 234 54.40 -14.70 52.45
N GLU A 235 55.60 -15.16 52.07
CA GLU A 235 56.54 -15.83 52.97
C GLU A 235 57.80 -14.98 53.10
N ALA A 236 57.86 -14.18 54.17
CA ALA A 236 59.10 -13.70 54.80
C ALA A 236 58.79 -12.97 56.13
N ARG A 237 58.60 -13.74 57.21
CA ARG A 237 59.27 -13.60 58.52
C ARG A 237 58.57 -14.39 59.61
#